data_AF-A0AAV4IT91-F1
#
_entry.id   AF-A0AAV4IT91-F1
#
_cell.length_a   1.000
_cell.length_b   1.000
_cell.length_c   1.000
_cell.angle_alpha   90.00
_cell.angle_beta   90.00
_cell.angle_gamma   90.00
#
_symmetry.space_group_name_H-M   'P 1'
#
loop_
_entity.id
_entity.type
_entity.pdbx_description
1 polymer ?
#
loop_
_entity_poly.entity_id
_entity_poly.type
_entity_poly.pdbx_seq_one_letter_code
_entity_poly.pdbx_strand_id
1 'polypeptide(L)'
;MPVVAKIEHGFLEVGHTQNENDSVHSVIAQAAKRIPVYTPGQWATVAREARRNKRPYAVKEMPAQDFFDLKAISKKIKNLDNDEDGEKVRWTKIRAITFN
;
A
#
# COMPACT_ATOMS: atom_id res chain seq x y z
N MET A 1 -8.19 20.31 -12.40
CA MET A 1 -7.96 18.90 -12.04
C MET A 1 -7.43 18.20 -13.28
N PRO A 2 -6.33 17.43 -13.23
CA PRO A 2 -5.85 16.73 -14.41
C PRO A 2 -6.87 15.68 -14.84
N VAL A 3 -7.25 15.69 -16.11
CA VAL A 3 -8.10 14.66 -16.73
C VAL A 3 -7.19 13.45 -16.96
N VAL A 4 -7.38 12.39 -16.18
CA VAL A 4 -6.60 11.16 -16.32
C VAL A 4 -7.21 10.36 -17.46
N ALA A 5 -6.49 10.26 -18.58
CA ALA A 5 -6.97 9.60 -19.79
C ALA A 5 -6.78 8.06 -19.79
N LYS A 6 -5.87 7.55 -18.94
CA LYS A 6 -5.57 6.12 -18.82
C LYS A 6 -4.83 5.87 -17.51
N ILE A 7 -5.22 4.85 -16.76
CA ILE A 7 -4.48 4.35 -15.60
C ILE A 7 -3.99 2.94 -15.93
N GLU A 8 -2.67 2.74 -15.86
CA GLU A 8 -2.06 1.42 -16.03
C GLU A 8 -1.37 1.03 -14.71
N HIS A 9 -1.70 -0.15 -14.19
CA HIS A 9 -1.10 -0.72 -12.99
C HIS A 9 -0.36 -2.00 -13.34
N GLY A 10 0.97 -1.93 -13.39
CA GLY A 10 1.85 -3.08 -13.64
C GLY A 10 2.16 -3.84 -12.35
N PHE A 11 2.15 -5.17 -12.43
CA PHE A 11 2.51 -6.06 -11.33
C PHE A 11 3.94 -6.59 -11.51
N LEU A 12 4.67 -6.68 -10.40
CA LEU A 12 6.04 -7.22 -10.39
C LEU A 12 6.04 -8.75 -10.49
N GLU A 13 6.96 -9.29 -11.29
CA GLU A 13 7.20 -10.74 -11.33
C GLU A 13 7.94 -11.22 -10.07
N VAL A 14 7.63 -12.43 -9.63
CA VAL A 14 8.23 -13.05 -8.45
C VAL A 14 9.73 -13.28 -8.71
N GLY A 15 10.61 -12.69 -7.88
CA GLY A 15 12.06 -12.93 -7.96
C GLY A 15 12.97 -11.68 -7.90
N HIS A 16 12.40 -10.47 -8.00
CA HIS A 16 13.16 -9.20 -7.98
C HIS A 16 12.62 -8.19 -6.95
N THR A 17 12.19 -8.67 -5.78
CA THR A 17 11.50 -7.88 -4.73
C THR A 17 12.44 -7.21 -3.75
N GLN A 18 13.31 -6.31 -4.23
CA GLN A 18 13.91 -5.31 -3.34
C GLN A 18 13.44 -3.93 -3.81
N ASN A 19 12.27 -3.53 -3.31
CA ASN A 19 11.80 -2.16 -3.53
C ASN A 19 12.49 -1.26 -2.50
N GLU A 20 12.97 -0.09 -2.91
CA GLU A 20 13.56 0.89 -1.99
C GLU A 20 12.57 1.26 -0.87
N ASN A 21 11.27 1.19 -1.15
CA ASN A 21 10.22 1.42 -0.16
C ASN A 21 10.24 0.40 1.00
N ASP A 22 10.66 -0.85 0.77
CA ASP A 22 10.75 -1.87 1.83
C ASP A 22 11.80 -1.52 2.88
N SER A 23 12.79 -0.69 2.50
CA SER A 23 13.79 -0.18 3.44
C SER A 23 13.17 0.76 4.48
N VAL A 24 12.19 1.58 4.09
CA VAL A 24 11.48 2.49 5.01
C VAL A 24 10.70 1.68 6.04
N HIS A 25 9.94 0.68 5.58
CA HIS A 25 9.17 -0.20 6.45
C HIS A 25 10.06 -0.95 7.44
N SER A 26 11.19 -1.48 6.97
CA SER A 26 12.17 -2.20 7.80
C SER A 26 12.76 -1.32 8.90
N VAL A 27 13.10 -0.07 8.58
CA VAL A 27 13.67 0.89 9.54
C VAL A 27 12.65 1.30 10.60
N ILE A 28 11.39 1.55 10.21
CA ILE A 28 10.31 1.88 11.15
C ILE A 28 10.04 0.69 12.08
N ALA A 29 9.95 -0.52 11.55
CA ALA A 29 9.74 -1.73 12.34
C ALA A 29 10.90 -1.96 13.34
N GLN A 30 12.14 -1.70 12.93
CA GLN A 30 13.30 -1.82 13.82
C GLN A 30 13.29 -0.75 14.93
N ALA A 31 12.83 0.46 14.63
CA ALA A 31 12.68 1.54 15.62
C ALA A 31 11.57 1.21 16.64
N ALA A 32 10.43 0.70 16.16
CA ALA A 32 9.30 0.30 17.00
C ALA A 32 9.68 -0.77 18.04
N LYS A 33 10.62 -1.68 17.73
CA LYS A 33 11.10 -2.68 18.70
C LYS A 33 11.80 -2.10 19.93
N ARG A 34 12.26 -0.84 19.86
CA ARG A 34 13.01 -0.17 20.93
C ARG A 34 12.17 0.84 21.72
N ILE A 35 10.94 1.10 21.27
CA ILE A 35 10.05 2.10 21.84
C ILE A 35 8.74 1.41 22.17
N PRO A 36 8.27 1.44 23.42
CA PRO A 36 6.96 0.86 23.74
C PRO A 36 5.87 1.70 23.08
N VAL A 37 5.09 1.05 22.19
CA VAL A 37 3.95 1.67 21.49
C VAL A 37 2.66 1.16 22.13
N TYR A 38 1.96 2.06 22.83
CA TYR A 38 0.72 1.76 23.55
C TYR A 38 -0.54 2.19 22.78
N THR A 39 -0.41 3.16 21.87
CA THR A 39 -1.54 3.68 21.09
C THR A 39 -1.19 3.80 19.60
N PRO A 40 -2.17 3.67 18.70
CA PRO A 40 -1.94 3.82 17.26
C PRO A 40 -1.33 5.18 16.87
N GLY A 41 -1.70 6.26 17.55
CA GLY A 41 -1.16 7.60 17.27
C GLY A 41 0.35 7.72 17.47
N GLN A 42 0.93 6.92 18.38
CA GLN A 42 2.38 6.93 18.63
C GLN A 42 3.19 6.41 17.43
N TRP A 43 2.57 5.68 16.49
CA TRP A 43 3.24 5.26 15.26
C TRP A 43 3.66 6.44 14.38
N ALA A 44 2.97 7.58 14.43
CA ALA A 44 3.37 8.76 13.69
C ALA A 44 4.76 9.26 14.17
N THR A 45 4.97 9.26 15.48
CA THR A 45 6.25 9.63 16.10
C THR A 45 7.34 8.60 15.81
N VAL A 46 7.02 7.31 15.96
CA VAL A 46 7.98 6.23 15.65
C VAL A 46 8.41 6.30 14.19
N ALA A 47 7.46 6.52 13.27
CA ALA A 47 7.76 6.65 11.86
C ALA A 47 8.63 7.88 11.56
N ARG A 48 8.38 9.01 12.21
CA ARG A 48 9.15 10.25 12.02
C ARG A 48 10.61 10.06 12.45
N GLU A 49 10.83 9.47 13.62
CA GLU A 49 12.14 9.31 14.27
C GLU A 49 12.86 7.99 13.91
N ALA A 50 12.28 7.16 13.06
CA ALA A 50 12.84 5.85 12.75
C ALA A 50 14.25 5.93 12.11
N ARG A 51 14.56 7.03 11.41
CA ARG A 51 15.79 7.19 10.66
C ARG A 51 16.90 7.81 11.51
N ARG A 52 17.99 7.06 11.73
CA ARG A 52 19.07 7.47 12.64
C ARG A 52 20.11 8.42 12.04
N ASN A 53 20.54 8.16 10.80
CA ASN A 53 21.73 8.81 10.21
C ASN A 53 21.40 9.85 9.14
N LYS A 54 20.12 10.10 8.88
CA LYS A 54 19.65 10.98 7.80
C LYS A 54 18.44 11.76 8.33
N ARG A 55 17.98 12.74 7.56
CA ARG A 55 16.80 13.55 7.92
C ARG A 55 15.60 12.67 8.28
N PRO A 56 14.87 13.00 9.36
CA PRO A 56 13.62 12.33 9.76
C PRO A 56 12.63 12.19 8.60
N TYR A 57 11.77 11.20 8.66
CA TYR A 57 10.73 11.04 7.65
C TYR A 57 9.67 12.12 7.79
N ALA A 58 9.21 12.67 6.66
CA ALA A 58 8.07 13.58 6.64
C ALA A 58 6.78 12.75 6.80
N VAL A 59 6.23 12.72 8.01
CA VAL A 59 4.99 12.01 8.34
C VAL A 59 3.84 13.00 8.38
N LYS A 60 2.87 12.84 7.48
CA LYS A 60 1.60 13.56 7.45
C LYS A 60 0.51 12.71 8.08
N GLU A 61 -0.03 13.17 9.19
CA GLU A 61 -1.20 12.55 9.82
C GLU A 61 -2.46 12.98 9.06
N MET A 62 -3.34 12.02 8.77
CA MET A 62 -4.56 12.23 8.00
C MET A 62 -5.75 11.69 8.78
N PRO A 63 -6.90 12.38 8.77
CA PRO A 63 -8.13 11.88 9.38
C PRO A 63 -8.63 10.64 8.65
N ALA A 64 -9.30 9.74 9.37
CA ALA A 64 -9.87 8.51 8.80
C ALA A 64 -10.82 8.76 7.61
N GLN A 65 -11.43 9.96 7.55
CA GLN A 65 -12.35 10.38 6.50
C GLN A 65 -11.68 10.56 5.13
N ASP A 66 -10.36 10.82 5.11
CA ASP A 66 -9.60 10.94 3.86
C ASP A 66 -9.24 9.57 3.26
N PHE A 67 -9.48 8.48 3.99
CA PHE A 67 -9.19 7.13 3.53
C PHE A 67 -10.45 6.48 2.93
N PHE A 68 -10.25 5.76 1.83
CA PHE A 68 -11.33 4.99 1.21
C PHE A 68 -11.81 3.86 2.13
N ASP A 69 -13.12 3.71 2.25
CA ASP A 69 -13.72 2.56 2.92
C ASP A 69 -13.61 1.30 2.04
N LEU A 70 -12.50 0.58 2.21
CA LEU A 70 -12.22 -0.67 1.51
C LEU A 70 -13.27 -1.75 1.81
N LYS A 71 -13.95 -1.70 2.97
CA LYS A 71 -14.99 -2.65 3.35
C LYS A 71 -16.29 -2.38 2.58
N ALA A 72 -16.62 -1.11 2.37
CA ALA A 72 -17.73 -0.75 1.48
C ALA A 72 -17.45 -1.14 0.04
N ILE A 73 -16.20 -0.96 -0.42
CA ILE A 73 -15.77 -1.35 -1.77
C ILE A 73 -15.80 -2.87 -1.94
N SER A 74 -15.28 -3.64 -0.98
CA SER A 74 -15.25 -5.11 -1.07
C SER A 74 -16.64 -5.74 -1.13
N LYS A 75 -17.66 -5.13 -0.49
CA LYS A 75 -19.05 -5.57 -0.60
C LYS A 75 -19.67 -5.33 -1.98
N LYS A 76 -19.19 -4.30 -2.69
CA LYS A 76 -19.67 -3.93 -4.04
C LYS A 76 -19.02 -4.81 -5.11
N ILE A 77 -17.75 -5.18 -4.91
CA ILE A 77 -17.02 -6.07 -5.80
C ILE A 77 -17.49 -7.51 -5.53
N LYS A 78 -18.29 -8.05 -6.44
CA LYS A 78 -18.69 -9.46 -6.46
C LYS A 78 -18.00 -10.14 -7.64
N ASN A 79 -17.60 -11.40 -7.46
CA ASN A 79 -16.99 -12.25 -8.48
C ASN A 79 -15.65 -11.72 -9.02
N LEU A 80 -14.57 -11.90 -8.25
CA LEU A 80 -13.19 -11.69 -8.71
C LEU A 80 -12.59 -12.96 -9.35
N ASP A 81 -13.30 -14.07 -9.31
CA ASP A 81 -12.75 -15.36 -9.70
C ASP A 81 -12.98 -15.71 -11.18
N ASN A 82 -13.98 -15.12 -11.83
CA ASN A 82 -14.39 -15.48 -13.19
C ASN A 82 -14.45 -14.26 -14.10
N ASP A 83 -14.09 -14.45 -15.36
CA ASP A 83 -14.18 -13.46 -16.44
C ASP A 83 -15.63 -13.37 -16.97
N GLU A 84 -15.88 -12.42 -17.90
CA GLU A 84 -17.18 -12.26 -18.57
C GLU A 84 -17.63 -13.52 -19.31
N ASP A 85 -16.67 -14.34 -19.77
CA ASP A 85 -16.89 -15.65 -20.41
C ASP A 85 -17.05 -16.81 -19.41
N GLY A 86 -16.98 -16.55 -18.10
CA GLY A 86 -17.11 -17.57 -17.05
C GLY A 86 -15.84 -18.38 -16.78
N GLU A 87 -14.73 -18.05 -17.44
CA GLU A 87 -13.43 -18.68 -17.24
C GLU A 87 -12.73 -18.15 -15.98
N LYS A 88 -11.97 -19.02 -15.30
CA LYS A 88 -11.32 -18.66 -14.03
C LYS A 88 -10.13 -17.71 -14.24
N VAL A 89 -10.20 -16.53 -13.65
CA VAL A 89 -9.15 -15.51 -13.69
C VAL A 89 -7.94 -15.97 -12.87
N ARG A 90 -6.79 -16.14 -13.54
CA ARG A 90 -5.52 -16.47 -12.89
C ARG A 90 -4.76 -15.19 -12.54
N TRP A 91 -5.12 -14.57 -11.42
CA TRP A 91 -4.50 -13.34 -10.90
C TRP A 91 -2.96 -13.36 -10.88
N THR A 92 -2.35 -14.53 -10.62
CA THR A 92 -0.89 -14.70 -10.60
C THR A 92 -0.20 -14.54 -11.95
N LYS A 93 -0.93 -14.62 -13.07
CA LYS A 93 -0.39 -14.44 -14.42
C LYS A 93 -0.66 -13.05 -14.99
N ILE A 94 -1.46 -12.22 -14.30
CA ILE A 94 -1.81 -10.88 -14.77
C ILE A 94 -0.60 -9.97 -14.54
N ARG A 95 -0.11 -9.36 -15.63
CA ARG A 95 1.07 -8.48 -15.61
C ARG A 95 0.73 -7.01 -15.55
N ALA A 96 -0.45 -6.61 -16.06
CA ALA A 96 -0.91 -5.24 -16.02
C ALA A 96 -2.44 -5.20 -16.03
N ILE A 97 -3.02 -4.21 -15.35
CA ILE A 97 -4.43 -3.84 -15.47
C ILE A 97 -4.50 -2.42 -16.01
N THR A 98 -5.33 -2.21 -17.03
CA THR A 98 -5.57 -0.89 -17.63
C THR A 98 -7.01 -0.47 -17.37
N PHE A 99 -7.18 0.77 -16.90
CA PHE A 99 -8.46 1.44 -16.81
C PHE A 99 -8.46 2.62 -17.78
N ASN A 100 -9.47 2.68 -18.64
CA ASN A 100 -9.72 3.78 -19.58
C ASN A 100 -10.81 4.71 -19.03
#